data_AF-A0A940TLJ4-F1
#
_entry.id   AF-A0A940TLJ4-F1
#
_cell.length_a   1.000
_cell.length_b   1.000
_cell.length_c   1.000
_cell.angle_alpha   90.00
_cell.angle_beta   90.00
_cell.angle_gamma   90.00
#
_symmetry.space_group_name_H-M   'P 1'
#
loop_
_entity.id
_entity.type
_entity.pdbx_description
1 polymer ?
#
loop_
_entity_poly.entity_id
_entity_poly.type
_entity_poly.pdbx_seq_one_letter_code
_entity_poly.pdbx_strand_id
1 'polypeptide(L)'
;MGFKPETPFDNIESAQQFVRLLIEAIEESRADVDADIARAESNLSERQKQALQLVSDTLAKLSHHMTTSRRMLKDLRTLRRILLDERQLNKQNPDKKR
;
A
#
# COMPACT_ATOMS: atom_id res chain seq x y z
N MET A 1 -27.94 4.69 3.76
CA MET A 1 -27.30 5.14 2.51
C MET A 1 -25.81 4.89 2.66
N GLY A 2 -25.24 3.95 1.90
CA GLY A 2 -23.81 3.65 1.94
C GLY A 2 -23.03 4.73 1.20
N PHE A 3 -22.04 5.33 1.86
CA PHE A 3 -21.17 6.33 1.25
C PHE A 3 -20.36 5.67 0.11
N LYS A 4 -20.59 6.10 -1.14
CA LYS A 4 -19.75 5.73 -2.28
C LYS A 4 -18.61 6.76 -2.34
N PRO A 5 -17.34 6.32 -2.26
CA PRO A 5 -16.22 7.23 -2.43
C PRO A 5 -16.20 7.79 -3.86
N GLU A 6 -16.21 9.11 -3.99
CA GLU A 6 -15.99 9.88 -5.22
C GLU A 6 -14.50 9.98 -5.55
N THR A 7 -13.63 9.95 -4.53
CA THR A 7 -12.17 9.93 -4.69
C THR A 7 -11.55 8.70 -4.03
N PRO A 8 -10.34 8.29 -4.45
CA PRO A 8 -9.62 7.19 -3.83
C PRO A 8 -9.29 7.44 -2.35
N PHE A 9 -9.42 8.68 -1.86
CA PHE A 9 -9.01 9.09 -0.52
C PHE A 9 -10.17 9.41 0.44
N ASP A 10 -11.42 9.20 0.03
CA ASP A 10 -12.56 9.58 0.86
C ASP A 10 -12.72 8.75 2.13
N ASN A 11 -12.20 7.51 2.13
CA ASN A 11 -12.13 6.69 3.33
C ASN A 11 -10.93 5.73 3.30
N ILE A 12 -10.72 5.05 4.44
CA ILE A 12 -9.59 4.13 4.62
C ILE A 12 -9.68 2.93 3.66
N GLU A 13 -10.90 2.47 3.34
CA GLU A 13 -11.13 1.37 2.42
C GLU A 13 -10.75 1.73 0.98
N SER A 14 -11.17 2.90 0.48
CA SER A 14 -10.77 3.39 -0.84
C SER A 14 -9.26 3.66 -0.90
N ALA A 15 -8.67 4.19 0.18
CA ALA A 15 -7.24 4.44 0.24
C ALA A 15 -6.43 3.13 0.21
N GLN A 16 -6.89 2.06 0.86
CA GLN A 16 -6.26 0.74 0.76
C GLN A 16 -6.28 0.17 -0.66
N GLN A 17 -7.39 0.38 -1.38
CA GLN A 17 -7.49 -0.05 -2.77
C GLN A 17 -6.54 0.74 -3.66
N PHE A 18 -6.46 2.05 -3.49
CA PHE A 18 -5.51 2.89 -4.20
C PHE A 18 -4.06 2.45 -3.96
N VAL A 19 -3.67 2.28 -2.69
CA VAL A 19 -2.30 1.86 -2.34
C VAL A 19 -1.98 0.48 -2.93
N ARG A 20 -2.96 -0.43 -3.02
CA ARG A 20 -2.76 -1.71 -3.69
C ARG A 20 -2.44 -1.53 -5.18
N LEU A 21 -3.24 -0.75 -5.91
CA LEU A 21 -3.00 -0.49 -7.34
C LEU A 21 -1.66 0.21 -7.56
N LEU A 22 -1.28 1.10 -6.65
CA LEU A 22 0.01 1.78 -6.68
C LEU A 22 1.17 0.80 -6.50
N ILE A 23 1.07 -0.17 -5.57
CA ILE A 23 2.08 -1.23 -5.41
C ILE A 23 2.21 -2.03 -6.71
N GLU A 24 1.08 -2.41 -7.33
CA GLU A 24 1.07 -3.16 -8.59
C GLU A 24 1.82 -2.39 -9.70
N ALA A 25 1.53 -1.09 -9.87
CA ALA A 25 2.21 -0.25 -10.85
C ALA A 25 3.72 -0.04 -10.57
N ILE A 26 4.12 0.04 -9.30
CA ILE A 26 5.53 0.14 -8.91
C ILE A 26 6.29 -1.14 -9.27
N GLU A 27 5.71 -2.30 -8.98
CA GLU A 27 6.34 -3.60 -9.29
C GLU A 27 6.42 -3.83 -10.82
N GLU A 28 5.40 -3.44 -11.58
CA GLU A 28 5.45 -3.46 -13.05
C GLU A 28 6.58 -2.58 -13.57
N SER A 29 6.66 -1.34 -13.10
CA SER A 29 7.73 -0.40 -13.50
C SER A 29 9.13 -0.93 -13.14
N ARG A 30 9.25 -1.66 -12.02
CA ARG A 30 10.51 -2.28 -11.60
C ARG A 30 10.88 -3.44 -12.52
N ALA A 31 9.92 -4.28 -12.88
CA ALA A 31 10.13 -5.39 -13.80
C ALA A 31 10.59 -4.91 -15.19
N ASP A 32 10.04 -3.79 -15.67
CA ASP A 32 10.47 -3.15 -16.92
C ASP A 32 11.93 -2.67 -16.84
N VAL A 33 12.30 -2.00 -15.75
CA VAL A 33 13.69 -1.56 -15.52
C VAL A 33 14.66 -2.75 -15.46
N ASP A 34 14.29 -3.81 -14.75
CA ASP A 34 15.11 -5.02 -14.64
C ASP A 34 15.26 -5.72 -16.01
N ALA A 35 14.20 -5.72 -16.83
CA ALA A 35 14.25 -6.21 -18.21
C ALA A 35 15.15 -5.36 -19.12
N ASP A 36 15.14 -4.03 -18.95
CA ASP A 36 16.01 -3.12 -19.69
C ASP A 36 17.48 -3.31 -19.31
N ILE A 37 17.78 -3.53 -18.02
CA ILE A 37 19.12 -3.88 -17.55
C ILE A 37 19.59 -5.17 -18.24
N ALA A 38 18.75 -6.22 -18.22
CA ALA A 38 19.08 -7.52 -18.80
C ALA A 38 19.28 -7.48 -20.33
N ARG A 39 18.49 -6.67 -21.05
CA ARG A 39 18.61 -6.52 -22.50
C ARG A 39 19.85 -5.74 -22.92
N ALA A 40 20.33 -4.85 -22.06
CA ALA A 40 21.32 -3.86 -22.43
C ALA A 40 22.73 -4.17 -21.89
N GLU A 41 22.95 -5.37 -21.34
CA GLU A 41 24.21 -5.82 -20.72
C GLU A 41 25.46 -5.60 -21.61
N SER A 42 25.32 -5.69 -22.93
CA SER A 42 26.42 -5.51 -23.90
C SER A 42 26.56 -4.09 -24.49
N ASN A 43 25.56 -3.21 -24.33
CA ASN A 43 25.51 -1.90 -25.01
C ASN A 43 25.53 -0.69 -24.06
N LEU A 44 25.29 -0.89 -22.76
CA LEU A 44 25.33 0.20 -21.78
C LEU A 44 26.74 0.45 -21.25
N SER A 45 27.06 1.72 -21.08
CA SER A 45 28.19 2.13 -20.24
C SER A 45 27.95 1.73 -18.78
N GLU A 46 29.03 1.53 -18.03
CA GLU A 46 28.97 1.22 -16.60
C GLU A 46 28.16 2.26 -15.79
N ARG A 47 28.24 3.54 -16.17
CA ARG A 47 27.45 4.60 -15.52
C ARG A 47 25.94 4.42 -15.74
N GLN A 48 25.52 3.99 -16.93
CA GLN A 48 24.10 3.76 -17.22
C GLN A 48 23.58 2.53 -16.46
N LYS A 49 24.38 1.46 -16.37
CA LYS A 49 24.06 0.28 -15.57
C LYS A 49 23.85 0.66 -14.10
N GLN A 50 24.78 1.42 -13.52
CA GLN A 50 24.66 1.92 -12.15
C GLN A 50 23.40 2.78 -11.93
N ALA A 51 23.05 3.63 -12.90
CA ALA A 51 21.85 4.46 -12.82
C ALA A 51 20.58 3.60 -12.81
N LEU A 52 20.47 2.60 -13.70
CA LEU A 52 19.33 1.68 -13.73
C LEU A 52 19.24 0.83 -12.45
N GLN A 53 20.37 0.36 -11.93
CA GLN A 53 20.42 -0.34 -10.64
C GLN A 53 19.84 0.52 -9.51
N LEU A 54 20.25 1.80 -9.45
CA LEU A 54 19.75 2.75 -8.46
C LEU A 54 18.24 3.00 -8.61
N VAL A 55 17.72 3.03 -9.83
CA VAL A 55 16.27 3.14 -10.09
C VAL A 55 15.55 1.90 -9.57
N SER A 56 16.00 0.69 -9.91
CA SER A 56 15.40 -0.57 -9.43
C SER A 56 15.40 -0.64 -7.89
N ASP A 57 16.50 -0.27 -7.25
CA ASP A 57 16.60 -0.21 -5.78
C ASP A 57 15.64 0.82 -5.17
N THR A 58 15.44 1.95 -5.83
CA THR A 58 14.52 3.00 -5.38
C THR A 58 13.07 2.54 -5.50
N LEU A 59 12.71 1.86 -6.59
CA LEU A 59 11.40 1.26 -6.79
C LEU A 59 11.11 0.16 -5.74
N ALA A 60 12.10 -0.68 -5.44
CA ALA A 60 11.97 -1.69 -4.38
C ALA A 60 11.69 -1.07 -3.01
N LYS A 61 12.39 0.02 -2.66
CA LYS A 61 12.13 0.78 -1.41
C LYS A 61 10.72 1.37 -1.41
N LEU A 62 10.30 1.95 -2.54
CA LEU A 62 8.97 2.55 -2.66
C LEU A 62 7.86 1.49 -2.46
N SER A 63 7.99 0.33 -3.09
CA SER A 63 7.06 -0.80 -2.91
C SER A 63 7.00 -1.28 -1.45
N HIS A 64 8.15 -1.38 -0.78
CA HIS A 64 8.22 -1.74 0.63
C HIS A 64 7.48 -0.74 1.53
N HIS A 65 7.67 0.56 1.31
CA HIS A 65 6.95 1.60 2.04
C HIS A 65 5.44 1.53 1.78
N MET A 66 5.02 1.37 0.53
CA MET A 66 3.59 1.27 0.19
C MET A 66 2.93 0.04 0.81
N THR A 67 3.62 -1.10 0.82
CA THR A 67 3.17 -2.34 1.48
C THR A 67 2.97 -2.13 2.98
N THR A 68 3.92 -1.43 3.62
CA THR A 68 3.85 -1.07 5.04
C THR A 68 2.66 -0.14 5.32
N SER A 69 2.50 0.93 4.54
CA SER A 69 1.37 1.85 4.65
C SER A 69 0.03 1.12 4.47
N ARG A 70 -0.08 0.21 3.50
CA ARG A 70 -1.28 -0.61 3.29
C ARG A 70 -1.63 -1.46 4.51
N ARG A 71 -0.63 -2.06 5.16
CA ARG A 71 -0.80 -2.82 6.40
C ARG A 71 -1.32 -1.92 7.53
N MET A 72 -0.71 -0.75 7.73
CA MET A 72 -1.16 0.20 8.75
C MET A 72 -2.61 0.64 8.53
N LEU A 73 -3.01 0.92 7.29
CA LEU A 73 -4.41 1.25 6.96
C LEU A 73 -5.35 0.08 7.32
N LYS A 74 -4.96 -1.16 7.05
CA LYS A 74 -5.73 -2.36 7.42
C LYS A 74 -5.87 -2.49 8.93
N ASP A 75 -4.81 -2.22 9.67
CA ASP A 75 -4.80 -2.30 11.12
C ASP A 75 -5.73 -1.22 11.72
N LEU A 76 -5.66 0.03 11.23
CA LEU A 76 -6.58 1.10 11.62
C LEU A 76 -8.04 0.74 11.38
N ARG A 77 -8.35 0.13 10.23
CA ARG A 77 -9.71 -0.36 9.93
C ARG A 77 -10.17 -1.41 10.93
N THR A 78 -9.28 -2.33 11.29
CA THR A 78 -9.57 -3.42 12.23
C THR A 78 -9.82 -2.87 13.63
N LEU A 79 -8.97 -1.94 14.10
CA LEU A 79 -9.14 -1.26 15.39
C LEU A 79 -10.45 -0.49 15.46
N ARG A 80 -10.82 0.23 14.39
CA ARG A 80 -12.11 0.93 14.32
C ARG A 80 -13.29 -0.03 14.49
N ARG A 81 -13.24 -1.20 13.84
CA ARG A 81 -14.31 -2.21 13.95
C ARG A 81 -14.42 -2.73 15.38
N ILE A 82 -13.31 -3.13 15.99
CA ILE A 82 -13.28 -3.65 17.36
C ILE A 82 -13.86 -2.62 18.35
N LEU A 83 -13.42 -1.36 18.28
CA LEU A 83 -13.91 -0.30 19.17
C LEU A 83 -15.41 -0.02 18.99
N LEU A 84 -15.94 -0.15 17.77
CA LEU A 84 -17.36 -0.01 17.51
C LEU A 84 -18.15 -1.20 18.06
N ASP A 85 -17.68 -2.42 17.84
CA ASP A 85 -18.31 -3.64 18.36
C ASP A 85 -18.36 -3.64 19.89
N GLU A 86 -17.25 -3.28 20.55
CA GLU A 86 -17.18 -3.10 22.01
C GLU A 86 -18.18 -2.05 22.52
N ARG A 87 -18.32 -0.91 21.82
CA ARG A 87 -19.31 0.10 22.17
C ARG A 87 -20.74 -0.42 22.05
N GLN A 88 -21.05 -1.24 21.04
CA GLN A 88 -22.39 -1.83 20.89
C GLN A 88 -22.66 -2.87 21.98
N LEU A 89 -21.69 -3.72 22.29
CA LEU A 89 -21.78 -4.70 23.38
C LEU A 89 -22.03 -4.02 24.74
N ASN A 90 -21.34 -2.91 25.01
CA ASN A 90 -21.52 -2.14 26.24
C ASN A 90 -22.90 -1.45 26.32
N LYS A 91 -23.47 -1.02 25.18
CA LYS A 91 -24.83 -0.50 25.12
C LYS A 91 -25.90 -1.58 25.35
N GLN A 92 -25.64 -2.80 24.89
CA GLN A 92 -26.56 -3.94 25.03
C GLN A 92 -26.53 -4.56 26.43
N ASN A 93 -25.47 -4.31 27.21
CA ASN A 93 -25.31 -4.89 28.55
C ASN A 93 -24.87 -3.84 29.59
N PRO A 94 -25.73 -2.86 29.92
CA PRO A 94 -25.38 -1.74 30.79
C PRO A 94 -25.04 -2.15 32.23
N ASP A 95 -25.49 -3.32 32.68
CA ASP A 95 -25.32 -3.81 34.05
C ASP A 95 -23.94 -4.39 34.37
N LYS A 96 -23.03 -4.53 33.39
CA LYS A 96 -21.63 -4.94 33.63
C LYS A 96 -20.71 -3.81 34.10
N LYS A 97 -21.23 -2.59 34.29
CA LYS A 97 -20.53 -1.48 34.96
C LYS A 97 -20.89 -1.43 36.46
N ARG A 98 -20.53 -2.45 37.22
CA ARG A 98 -20.43 -2.38 38.69
C ARG A 98 -19.23 -3.18 39.16
#